data_AF-A0A833PY84-F1
#
_entry.id   AF-A0A833PY84-F1
#
_cell.length_a   1.000
_cell.length_b   1.000
_cell.length_c   1.000
_cell.angle_alpha   90.00
_cell.angle_beta   90.00
_cell.angle_gamma   90.00
#
_symmetry.space_group_name_H-M   'P 1'
#
loop_
_entity.id
_entity.type
_entity.pdbx_description
1 polymer ?
#
loop_
_entity_poly.entity_id
_entity_poly.type
_entity_poly.pdbx_seq_one_letter_code
_entity_poly.pdbx_strand_id
1 'polypeptide(L)'
;MTGHPHQRSNGNRSSRLKSAFGTAAVEWHDPNFEYDDGIVPQVTREPKKGFHIFDLQPPYPTPYQIVLPSHDAFGWPHGNAYTPLLKARTPSMSTRAVMPGFKLDRLHQALSIAELRVLTKLALHPAVLDFREQYGIYNRKAFWRAEADGTRMHRSQLMTIDVIATYASPPDFRLKYHGISIKAREYCPTEQELRREERERTAMAKRGWTWELIIGDEVSLVEYGNLRLIYIFANHQNLASLYDAAQLFAKVVVRCSNRGSLDAVMLRVARNTGISLDDAYLRFSAAVTYGFLQVDHDYDLRPSHTLHLVRNRPRSTRGDS
;
A
#
# COMPACT_ATOMS: atom_id res chain seq x y z
N MET A 1 65.67 -3.32 -33.67
CA MET A 1 65.13 -2.56 -32.52
C MET A 1 63.96 -1.73 -33.00
N THR A 2 62.75 -2.28 -32.93
CA THR A 2 61.49 -1.57 -33.25
C THR A 2 60.44 -2.12 -32.30
N GLY A 3 60.05 -1.31 -31.32
CA GLY A 3 59.10 -1.67 -30.27
C GLY A 3 57.66 -1.41 -30.72
N HIS A 4 56.80 -2.43 -30.59
CA HIS A 4 55.36 -2.26 -30.60
C HIS A 4 54.85 -2.03 -29.17
N PRO A 5 53.92 -1.08 -28.94
CA PRO A 5 53.30 -0.90 -27.64
C PRO A 5 52.18 -1.92 -27.43
N HIS A 6 52.31 -2.73 -26.37
CA HIS A 6 51.24 -3.57 -25.85
C HIS A 6 50.09 -2.71 -25.30
N GLN A 7 48.95 -2.74 -26.00
CA GLN A 7 47.67 -2.33 -25.44
C GLN A 7 47.31 -3.25 -24.26
N ARG A 8 47.19 -2.66 -23.07
CA ARG A 8 46.57 -3.31 -21.91
C ARG A 8 45.06 -3.34 -22.10
N SER A 9 44.50 -4.52 -22.27
CA SER A 9 43.05 -4.73 -22.20
C SER A 9 42.60 -4.59 -20.74
N ASN A 10 41.99 -3.45 -20.42
CA ASN A 10 41.20 -3.32 -19.20
C ASN A 10 39.92 -4.13 -19.38
N GLY A 11 40.00 -5.41 -19.01
CA GLY A 11 38.85 -6.31 -18.89
C GLY A 11 37.89 -5.78 -17.83
N ASN A 12 36.87 -5.08 -18.27
CA ASN A 12 35.72 -4.65 -17.49
C ASN A 12 34.93 -5.90 -17.03
N ARG A 13 35.38 -6.53 -15.93
CA ARG A 13 34.63 -7.60 -15.25
C ARG A 13 33.46 -6.98 -14.47
N SER A 14 32.44 -6.49 -15.18
CA SER A 14 31.13 -6.31 -14.58
C SER A 14 30.52 -7.70 -14.39
N SER A 15 30.70 -8.28 -13.20
CA SER A 15 30.08 -9.54 -12.83
C SER A 15 28.56 -9.41 -12.97
N ARG A 16 28.00 -10.17 -13.91
CA ARG A 16 26.57 -10.33 -14.20
C ARG A 16 25.85 -10.95 -13.00
N LEU A 17 25.55 -10.15 -11.97
CA LEU A 17 24.44 -10.45 -11.07
C LEU A 17 23.21 -9.81 -11.71
N LYS A 18 22.55 -10.55 -12.61
CA LYS A 18 21.25 -10.14 -13.15
C LYS A 18 20.20 -10.55 -12.12
N SER A 19 19.54 -9.57 -11.50
CA SER A 19 18.36 -9.83 -10.67
C SER A 19 17.19 -10.25 -11.55
N ALA A 20 16.41 -11.25 -11.12
CA ALA A 20 15.15 -11.61 -11.77
C ALA A 20 14.15 -10.42 -11.78
N PHE A 21 14.26 -9.51 -10.80
CA PHE A 21 13.42 -8.33 -10.69
C PHE A 21 13.79 -7.22 -11.69
N GLY A 22 15.03 -7.22 -12.20
CA GLY A 22 15.46 -6.28 -13.25
C GLY A 22 14.73 -6.51 -14.57
N THR A 23 14.28 -7.75 -14.84
CA THR A 23 13.49 -8.10 -16.03
C THR A 23 12.02 -7.71 -15.85
N ALA A 24 11.44 -7.93 -14.66
CA ALA A 24 10.04 -7.61 -14.36
C ALA A 24 9.73 -6.10 -14.43
N ALA A 25 10.72 -5.23 -14.16
CA ALA A 25 10.58 -3.77 -14.27
C ALA A 25 10.58 -3.26 -15.72
N VAL A 26 11.09 -4.04 -16.68
CA VAL A 26 11.12 -3.68 -18.11
C VAL A 26 9.81 -4.05 -18.82
N GLU A 27 9.10 -5.05 -18.32
CA GLU A 27 7.86 -5.57 -18.94
C GLU A 27 6.60 -4.73 -18.67
N TRP A 28 6.67 -3.73 -17.78
CA TRP A 28 5.50 -2.90 -17.42
C TRP A 28 5.38 -1.59 -18.21
N HIS A 29 5.35 -1.73 -19.54
CA HIS A 29 4.69 -0.81 -20.45
C HIS A 29 3.74 -1.65 -21.31
N ASP A 30 2.45 -1.71 -20.97
CA ASP A 30 1.44 -2.25 -21.89
C ASP A 30 1.18 -1.19 -22.96
N PRO A 31 1.58 -1.43 -24.22
CA PRO A 31 1.35 -0.47 -25.30
C PRO A 31 -0.14 -0.30 -25.65
N ASN A 32 -1.03 -1.13 -25.10
CA ASN A 32 -2.48 -1.06 -25.30
C ASN A 32 -3.23 -0.33 -24.17
N PHE A 33 -2.52 0.19 -23.18
CA PHE A 33 -3.14 1.02 -22.15
C PHE A 33 -3.29 2.44 -22.69
N GLU A 34 -4.51 2.85 -23.03
CA GLU A 34 -4.81 4.24 -23.39
C GLU A 34 -4.54 5.12 -22.16
N TYR A 35 -3.49 5.94 -22.26
CA TYR A 35 -3.22 7.02 -21.35
C TYR A 35 -4.26 8.11 -21.64
N ASP A 36 -5.02 8.52 -20.63
CA ASP A 36 -5.89 9.69 -20.71
C ASP A 36 -5.02 10.96 -20.59
N ASP A 37 -4.09 11.08 -21.54
CA ASP A 37 -3.12 12.16 -21.67
C ASP A 37 -3.81 13.32 -22.37
N GLY A 38 -4.48 14.19 -21.61
CA GLY A 38 -4.93 15.46 -22.18
C GLY A 38 -5.99 16.21 -21.41
N ILE A 39 -6.75 15.55 -20.53
CA ILE A 39 -7.78 16.21 -19.74
C ILE A 39 -7.35 16.23 -18.27
N VAL A 40 -6.82 17.38 -17.84
CA VAL A 40 -6.68 17.72 -16.43
C VAL A 40 -7.91 18.54 -16.05
N PRO A 41 -9.04 17.92 -15.63
CA PRO A 41 -10.10 18.69 -15.01
C PRO A 41 -9.51 19.39 -13.79
N GLN A 42 -9.67 20.71 -13.72
CA GLN A 42 -9.34 21.49 -12.53
C GLN A 42 -10.34 21.15 -11.42
N VAL A 43 -10.17 20.00 -10.78
CA VAL A 43 -10.78 19.76 -9.48
C VAL A 43 -9.96 20.58 -8.50
N THR A 44 -10.53 21.70 -8.05
CA THR A 44 -9.95 22.48 -6.95
C THR A 44 -9.95 21.54 -5.75
N ARG A 45 -8.77 21.01 -5.37
CA ARG A 45 -8.63 20.18 -4.18
C ARG A 45 -9.02 21.04 -2.99
N GLU A 46 -10.26 20.94 -2.53
CA GLU A 46 -10.65 21.58 -1.28
C GLU A 46 -9.74 21.05 -0.17
N PRO A 47 -9.30 21.91 0.76
CA PRO A 47 -8.50 21.47 1.89
C PRO A 47 -9.25 20.39 2.65
N LYS A 48 -8.63 19.21 2.69
CA LYS A 48 -9.07 18.02 3.40
C LYS A 48 -9.42 18.35 4.87
N LYS A 49 -10.67 18.14 5.27
CA LYS A 49 -11.15 18.36 6.65
C LYS A 49 -11.30 17.02 7.37
N GLY A 50 -10.66 16.91 8.52
CA GLY A 50 -10.79 15.76 9.41
C GLY A 50 -9.58 14.82 9.35
N PHE A 51 -9.81 13.55 9.70
CA PHE A 51 -8.78 12.52 9.70
C PHE A 51 -8.70 11.87 8.32
N HIS A 52 -7.48 11.73 7.80
CA HIS A 52 -7.20 11.07 6.52
C HIS A 52 -6.14 10.00 6.71
N ILE A 53 -6.40 8.78 6.25
CA ILE A 53 -5.54 7.64 6.56
C ILE A 53 -4.13 7.80 5.97
N PHE A 54 -4.02 8.42 4.80
CA PHE A 54 -2.75 8.65 4.11
C PHE A 54 -1.96 9.87 4.61
N ASP A 55 -2.55 10.68 5.50
CA ASP A 55 -1.85 11.77 6.19
C ASP A 55 -1.10 11.28 7.42
N LEU A 56 -1.24 9.99 7.78
CA LEU A 56 -0.43 9.32 8.79
C LEU A 56 1.01 9.14 8.31
N GLN A 57 1.76 10.24 8.29
CA GLN A 57 3.13 10.25 7.79
C GLN A 57 4.09 9.63 8.83
N PRO A 58 5.07 8.80 8.39
CA PRO A 58 6.23 8.40 9.20
C PRO A 58 6.91 9.63 9.83
N PRO A 59 7.61 9.47 10.97
CA PRO A 59 8.76 8.57 11.05
C PRO A 59 8.61 7.49 12.13
N TYR A 60 7.44 6.91 12.30
CA TYR A 60 7.32 5.74 13.16
C TYR A 60 7.27 4.48 12.30
N PRO A 61 8.23 3.56 12.47
CA PRO A 61 8.07 2.24 11.88
C PRO A 61 6.88 1.54 12.51
N THR A 62 6.20 0.70 11.74
CA THR A 62 5.14 -0.18 12.26
C THR A 62 5.71 -1.00 13.41
N PRO A 63 5.13 -1.01 14.62
CA PRO A 63 5.66 -1.85 15.68
C PRO A 63 5.45 -3.33 15.33
N TYR A 64 6.47 -4.16 15.56
CA TYR A 64 6.39 -5.60 15.27
C TYR A 64 5.36 -6.34 16.16
N GLN A 65 5.04 -5.81 17.34
CA GLN A 65 4.28 -6.50 18.39
C GLN A 65 2.76 -6.27 18.37
N ILE A 66 2.20 -5.62 17.34
CA ILE A 66 0.75 -5.38 17.33
C ILE A 66 0.04 -6.62 16.82
N VAL A 67 -0.49 -7.40 17.77
CA VAL A 67 -1.32 -8.57 17.49
C VAL A 67 -2.74 -8.10 17.23
N LEU A 68 -3.28 -8.43 16.06
CA LEU A 68 -4.69 -8.22 15.76
C LEU A 68 -5.53 -9.18 16.61
N PRO A 69 -6.61 -8.72 17.27
CA PRO A 69 -7.57 -9.62 17.88
C PRO A 69 -8.20 -10.51 16.81
N SER A 70 -8.72 -11.68 17.19
CA SER A 70 -9.35 -12.59 16.22
C SER A 70 -10.54 -11.94 15.48
N HIS A 71 -11.26 -11.07 16.17
CA HIS A 71 -12.40 -10.32 15.66
C HIS A 71 -12.36 -8.87 16.13
N ASP A 72 -12.99 -7.98 15.38
CA ASP A 72 -13.26 -6.63 15.86
C ASP A 72 -14.42 -6.59 16.86
N ALA A 73 -14.70 -5.38 17.39
CA ALA A 73 -15.77 -5.13 18.34
C ALA A 73 -17.19 -5.49 17.83
N PHE A 74 -17.36 -5.75 16.53
CA PHE A 74 -18.63 -6.09 15.90
C PHE A 74 -18.67 -7.55 15.43
N GLY A 75 -17.68 -8.36 15.79
CA GLY A 75 -17.65 -9.79 15.52
C GLY A 75 -17.21 -10.14 14.10
N TRP A 76 -16.60 -9.22 13.37
CA TRP A 76 -15.98 -9.54 12.09
C TRP A 76 -14.55 -10.03 12.29
N PRO A 77 -14.14 -11.15 11.66
CA PRO A 77 -12.77 -11.61 11.76
C PRO A 77 -11.76 -10.58 11.24
N HIS A 78 -10.55 -10.65 11.78
CA HIS A 78 -9.39 -9.94 11.25
C HIS A 78 -8.53 -10.86 10.37
N GLY A 79 -7.64 -10.24 9.59
CA GLY A 79 -6.57 -10.94 8.90
C GLY A 79 -7.05 -12.00 7.91
N ASN A 80 -6.40 -13.17 7.91
CA ASN A 80 -6.66 -14.26 6.97
C ASN A 80 -8.04 -14.91 7.14
N ALA A 81 -8.65 -14.78 8.33
CA ALA A 81 -9.98 -15.35 8.61
C ALA A 81 -11.12 -14.49 8.04
N TYR A 82 -10.85 -13.24 7.67
CA TYR A 82 -11.86 -12.35 7.10
C TYR A 82 -12.30 -12.82 5.71
N THR A 83 -13.60 -12.77 5.44
CA THR A 83 -14.16 -12.98 4.09
C THR A 83 -15.10 -11.82 3.76
N PRO A 84 -14.94 -11.17 2.59
CA PRO A 84 -15.83 -10.09 2.17
C PRO A 84 -17.26 -10.58 2.00
N LEU A 85 -18.23 -9.78 2.47
CA LEU A 85 -19.64 -10.17 2.48
C LEU A 85 -20.23 -10.20 1.07
N LEU A 86 -19.86 -9.22 0.25
CA LEU A 86 -20.10 -9.26 -1.18
C LEU A 86 -18.94 -10.02 -1.84
N LYS A 87 -19.09 -11.34 -1.97
CA LYS A 87 -18.28 -12.11 -2.92
C LYS A 87 -18.62 -11.62 -4.33
N ALA A 88 -17.62 -11.22 -5.12
CA ALA A 88 -17.83 -10.78 -6.49
C ALA A 88 -18.70 -11.81 -7.27
N ARG A 89 -19.88 -11.38 -7.74
CA ARG A 89 -20.62 -12.13 -8.78
C ARG A 89 -19.85 -12.02 -10.11
N THR A 90 -20.04 -13.01 -10.98
CA THR A 90 -19.51 -13.05 -12.36
C THR A 90 -19.69 -11.69 -13.05
N PRO A 91 -18.62 -11.06 -13.59
CA PRO A 91 -18.61 -9.63 -13.84
C PRO A 91 -19.26 -9.25 -15.17
N SER A 92 -19.97 -8.11 -15.18
CA SER A 92 -20.08 -7.28 -16.37
C SER A 92 -18.94 -6.26 -16.35
N MET A 93 -17.92 -6.48 -17.19
CA MET A 93 -17.00 -5.47 -17.74
C MET A 93 -16.09 -4.63 -16.82
N SER A 94 -15.96 -4.90 -15.51
CA SER A 94 -15.00 -4.17 -14.63
C SER A 94 -13.75 -5.00 -14.32
N THR A 95 -12.57 -4.36 -14.37
CA THR A 95 -11.26 -4.96 -14.08
C THR A 95 -11.23 -5.52 -12.67
N ARG A 96 -11.24 -6.85 -12.56
CA ARG A 96 -11.03 -7.57 -11.30
C ARG A 96 -9.53 -7.66 -11.05
N ALA A 97 -9.07 -7.14 -9.92
CA ALA A 97 -7.72 -7.39 -9.46
C ALA A 97 -7.73 -8.14 -8.12
N VAL A 98 -6.92 -9.19 -8.08
CA VAL A 98 -6.65 -9.97 -6.87
C VAL A 98 -5.28 -9.52 -6.36
N MET A 99 -5.24 -8.97 -5.15
CA MET A 99 -3.98 -8.58 -4.51
C MET A 99 -3.72 -9.55 -3.36
N PRO A 100 -2.70 -10.43 -3.44
CA PRO A 100 -2.23 -11.16 -2.28
C PRO A 100 -1.83 -10.15 -1.19
N GLY A 101 -2.23 -10.40 0.05
CA GLY A 101 -1.99 -9.45 1.10
C GLY A 101 -0.52 -9.47 1.50
N PHE A 102 -0.04 -8.27 1.84
CA PHE A 102 1.37 -8.00 2.04
C PHE A 102 1.78 -8.16 3.51
N LYS A 103 0.83 -7.84 4.40
CA LYS A 103 0.89 -8.08 5.84
C LYS A 103 0.05 -9.29 6.27
N LEU A 104 -0.83 -9.76 5.37
CA LEU A 104 -1.83 -10.79 5.62
C LEU A 104 -1.85 -11.73 4.41
N ASP A 105 -1.83 -13.03 4.61
CA ASP A 105 -1.85 -14.00 3.51
C ASP A 105 -3.29 -14.22 2.99
N ARG A 106 -3.92 -13.14 2.49
CA ARG A 106 -5.29 -13.13 1.97
C ARG A 106 -5.37 -12.44 0.63
N LEU A 107 -6.19 -12.99 -0.26
CA LEU A 107 -6.50 -12.36 -1.53
C LEU A 107 -7.56 -11.26 -1.34
N HIS A 108 -7.17 -10.01 -1.57
CA HIS A 108 -8.08 -8.87 -1.59
C HIS A 108 -8.72 -8.71 -2.97
N GLN A 109 -9.99 -8.30 -2.99
CA GLN A 109 -10.74 -8.09 -4.23
C GLN A 109 -10.99 -6.59 -4.45
N ALA A 110 -10.43 -6.05 -5.53
CA ALA A 110 -10.80 -4.73 -6.05
C ALA A 110 -11.83 -4.88 -7.17
N LEU A 111 -12.89 -4.08 -7.11
CA LEU A 111 -13.95 -3.98 -8.13
C LEU A 111 -13.67 -2.88 -9.17
N SER A 112 -12.63 -2.07 -8.96
CA SER A 112 -12.19 -1.03 -9.89
C SER A 112 -10.69 -0.76 -9.76
N ILE A 113 -10.11 -0.05 -10.75
CA ILE A 113 -8.72 0.42 -10.69
C ILE A 113 -8.53 1.43 -9.53
N ALA A 114 -9.52 2.29 -9.29
CA ALA A 114 -9.51 3.22 -8.16
C ALA A 114 -9.37 2.48 -6.82
N GLU A 115 -10.16 1.41 -6.63
CA GLU A 115 -10.03 0.54 -5.46
C GLU A 115 -8.65 -0.12 -5.39
N LEU A 116 -8.17 -0.68 -6.50
CA LEU A 116 -6.87 -1.35 -6.54
C LEU A 116 -5.73 -0.42 -6.10
N ARG A 117 -5.74 0.86 -6.52
CA ARG A 117 -4.73 1.84 -6.11
C ARG A 117 -4.76 2.11 -4.61
N VAL A 118 -5.95 2.36 -4.06
CA VAL A 118 -6.13 2.61 -2.63
C VAL A 118 -5.74 1.39 -1.81
N LEU A 119 -6.19 0.18 -2.20
CA LEU A 119 -5.83 -1.07 -1.52
C LEU A 119 -4.32 -1.32 -1.55
N THR A 120 -3.66 -1.06 -2.68
CA THR A 120 -2.20 -1.20 -2.81
C THR A 120 -1.47 -0.26 -1.86
N LYS A 121 -1.91 1.01 -1.77
CA LYS A 121 -1.36 1.98 -0.83
C LYS A 121 -1.59 1.55 0.62
N LEU A 122 -2.78 1.09 0.97
CA LEU A 122 -3.09 0.57 2.32
C LEU A 122 -2.21 -0.63 2.69
N ALA A 123 -1.99 -1.57 1.77
CA ALA A 123 -1.17 -2.76 2.02
C ALA A 123 0.29 -2.43 2.37
N LEU A 124 0.83 -1.37 1.76
CA LEU A 124 2.21 -0.91 1.97
C LEU A 124 2.32 0.23 2.99
N HIS A 125 1.19 0.76 3.48
CA HIS A 125 1.19 1.86 4.43
C HIS A 125 1.67 1.38 5.81
N PRO A 126 2.72 1.98 6.41
CA PRO A 126 3.28 1.50 7.67
C PRO A 126 2.27 1.49 8.82
N ALA A 127 1.42 2.50 8.94
CA ALA A 127 0.43 2.56 10.02
C ALA A 127 -0.71 1.52 9.91
N VAL A 128 -0.97 0.99 8.71
CA VAL A 128 -2.09 0.06 8.46
C VAL A 128 -1.65 -1.37 8.76
N LEU A 129 -2.43 -2.09 9.55
CA LEU A 129 -2.12 -3.45 10.00
C LEU A 129 -2.99 -4.50 9.32
N ASP A 130 -4.24 -4.13 9.04
CA ASP A 130 -5.24 -4.94 8.35
C ASP A 130 -6.16 -4.00 7.59
N PHE A 131 -6.72 -4.48 6.49
CA PHE A 131 -7.80 -3.80 5.79
C PHE A 131 -8.77 -4.83 5.22
N ARG A 132 -10.05 -4.53 5.36
CA ARG A 132 -11.15 -5.45 5.08
C ARG A 132 -12.08 -4.80 4.08
N GLU A 133 -12.03 -5.27 2.85
CA GLU A 133 -12.85 -4.77 1.76
C GLU A 133 -14.28 -5.28 1.83
N GLN A 134 -15.24 -4.49 1.33
CA GLN A 134 -16.65 -4.85 1.26
C GLN A 134 -17.24 -5.26 2.63
N TYR A 135 -16.90 -4.47 3.66
CA TYR A 135 -17.25 -4.74 5.06
C TYR A 135 -18.73 -4.52 5.31
N GLY A 136 -19.40 -5.55 5.84
CA GLY A 136 -20.84 -5.53 6.07
C GLY A 136 -21.25 -4.91 7.41
N ILE A 137 -22.24 -4.02 7.35
CA ILE A 137 -22.96 -3.49 8.51
C ILE A 137 -24.41 -3.93 8.38
N TYR A 138 -24.83 -4.80 9.30
CA TYR A 138 -26.17 -5.37 9.30
C TYR A 138 -26.79 -5.35 10.69
N ASN A 139 -28.12 -5.43 10.71
CA ASN A 139 -28.84 -5.67 11.94
C ASN A 139 -28.74 -7.16 12.30
N ARG A 140 -28.02 -7.46 13.38
CA ARG A 140 -27.80 -8.84 13.82
C ARG A 140 -29.11 -9.61 14.05
N LYS A 141 -30.16 -8.96 14.55
CA LYS A 141 -31.49 -9.60 14.71
C LYS A 141 -32.13 -9.94 13.35
N ALA A 142 -31.97 -9.08 12.35
CA ALA A 142 -32.49 -9.35 11.01
C ALA A 142 -31.72 -10.47 10.32
N PHE A 143 -30.39 -10.51 10.51
CA PHE A 143 -29.55 -11.60 10.01
C PHE A 143 -29.96 -12.96 10.60
N TRP A 144 -30.05 -13.07 11.92
CA TRP A 144 -30.43 -14.33 12.58
C TRP A 144 -31.86 -14.77 12.23
N ARG A 145 -32.78 -13.84 11.98
CA ARG A 145 -34.11 -14.18 11.47
C ARG A 145 -34.03 -14.78 10.08
N ALA A 146 -33.34 -14.10 9.15
CA ALA A 146 -33.19 -14.61 7.79
C ALA A 146 -32.52 -16.00 7.77
N GLU A 147 -31.47 -16.20 8.59
CA GLU A 147 -30.80 -17.49 8.74
C GLU A 147 -31.72 -18.57 9.32
N ALA A 148 -32.47 -18.27 10.39
CA ALA A 148 -33.43 -19.22 10.98
C ALA A 148 -34.53 -19.61 9.98
N ASP A 149 -34.94 -18.67 9.13
CA ASP A 149 -35.94 -18.89 8.08
C ASP A 149 -35.34 -19.57 6.82
N GLY A 150 -34.03 -19.87 6.80
CA GLY A 150 -33.34 -20.44 5.63
C GLY A 150 -33.29 -19.49 4.42
N THR A 151 -33.51 -18.19 4.65
CA THR A 151 -33.56 -17.16 3.61
C THR A 151 -32.33 -16.26 3.63
N ARG A 152 -32.10 -15.53 2.53
CA ARG A 152 -31.03 -14.52 2.47
C ARG A 152 -31.55 -13.20 3.01
N MET A 153 -30.76 -12.53 3.86
CA MET A 153 -31.05 -11.18 4.30
C MET A 153 -31.20 -10.23 3.10
N HIS A 154 -32.22 -9.37 3.13
CA HIS A 154 -32.46 -8.41 2.07
C HIS A 154 -31.29 -7.43 1.95
N ARG A 155 -30.85 -7.14 0.72
CA ARG A 155 -29.75 -6.19 0.44
C ARG A 155 -30.01 -4.79 1.01
N SER A 156 -31.26 -4.35 1.08
CA SER A 156 -31.65 -3.07 1.69
C SER A 156 -31.34 -2.99 3.19
N GLN A 157 -31.18 -4.14 3.86
CA GLN A 157 -30.86 -4.24 5.28
C GLN A 157 -29.36 -4.46 5.53
N LEU A 158 -28.58 -4.46 4.45
CA LEU A 158 -27.13 -4.63 4.48
C LEU A 158 -26.46 -3.38 3.91
N MET A 159 -25.79 -2.62 4.77
CA MET A 159 -24.86 -1.59 4.35
C MET A 159 -23.48 -2.23 4.13
N THR A 160 -22.75 -1.77 3.13
CA THR A 160 -21.35 -2.16 2.91
C THR A 160 -20.48 -0.92 2.89
N ILE A 161 -19.33 -1.01 3.56
CA ILE A 161 -18.26 -0.03 3.48
C ILE A 161 -17.19 -0.60 2.56
N ASP A 162 -16.68 0.21 1.63
CA ASP A 162 -15.74 -0.28 0.61
C ASP A 162 -14.48 -0.86 1.28
N VAL A 163 -13.94 -0.18 2.29
CA VAL A 163 -12.84 -0.70 3.11
C VAL A 163 -12.96 -0.26 4.58
N ILE A 164 -12.71 -1.18 5.52
CA ILE A 164 -12.34 -0.84 6.90
C ILE A 164 -10.85 -1.07 7.08
N ALA A 165 -10.09 0.01 7.28
CA ALA A 165 -8.68 -0.05 7.65
C ALA A 165 -8.53 -0.14 9.17
N THR A 166 -7.73 -1.10 9.62
CA THR A 166 -7.27 -1.22 11.01
C THR A 166 -5.85 -0.69 11.06
N TYR A 167 -5.63 0.33 11.89
CA TYR A 167 -4.35 1.03 11.94
C TYR A 167 -3.92 1.30 13.37
N ALA A 168 -2.63 1.56 13.53
CA ALA A 168 -2.05 2.03 14.78
C ALA A 168 -1.10 3.19 14.50
N SER A 169 -1.09 4.17 15.39
CA SER A 169 -0.26 5.36 15.29
C SER A 169 0.23 5.78 16.68
N PRO A 170 1.41 6.41 16.79
CA PRO A 170 1.87 7.04 18.02
C PRO A 170 0.85 8.06 18.56
N PRO A 171 0.90 8.36 19.87
CA PRO A 171 1.84 7.82 20.85
C PRO A 171 1.41 6.49 21.46
N ASP A 172 0.12 6.14 21.37
CA ASP A 172 -0.48 5.04 22.13
C ASP A 172 -0.47 3.70 21.40
N PHE A 173 -0.28 3.70 20.08
CA PHE A 173 -0.30 2.52 19.21
C PHE A 173 -1.52 1.62 19.43
N ARG A 174 -2.62 2.19 19.91
CA ARG A 174 -3.88 1.47 20.07
C ARG A 174 -4.47 1.20 18.70
N LEU A 175 -5.08 0.03 18.56
CA LEU A 175 -5.83 -0.33 17.36
C LEU A 175 -6.99 0.65 17.18
N LYS A 176 -7.00 1.31 16.03
CA LYS A 176 -8.02 2.24 15.59
C LYS A 176 -8.58 1.72 14.27
N TYR A 177 -9.82 2.12 14.00
CA TYR A 177 -10.55 1.69 12.81
C TYR A 177 -10.99 2.92 12.03
N HIS A 178 -10.89 2.79 10.70
CA HIS A 178 -11.23 3.84 9.77
C HIS A 178 -12.04 3.27 8.61
N GLY A 179 -13.21 3.83 8.35
CA GLY A 179 -14.03 3.50 7.20
C GLY A 179 -13.67 4.36 5.99
N ILE A 180 -13.55 3.73 4.84
CA ILE A 180 -13.19 4.37 3.58
C ILE A 180 -14.27 4.04 2.55
N SER A 181 -14.84 5.06 1.93
CA SER A 181 -15.53 4.89 0.65
C SER A 181 -14.63 5.33 -0.49
N ILE A 182 -14.55 4.52 -1.55
CA ILE A 182 -13.65 4.75 -2.68
C ILE A 182 -14.47 5.14 -3.90
N LYS A 183 -14.13 6.25 -4.53
CA LYS A 183 -14.81 6.75 -5.73
C LYS A 183 -13.84 6.96 -6.88
N ALA A 184 -14.35 6.91 -8.10
CA ALA A 184 -13.58 7.25 -9.29
C ALA A 184 -13.35 8.77 -9.38
N ARG A 185 -12.39 9.19 -10.22
CA ARG A 185 -12.01 10.60 -10.42
C ARG A 185 -13.19 11.49 -10.83
N GLU A 186 -14.09 10.96 -11.66
CA GLU A 186 -15.25 11.67 -12.20
C GLU A 186 -16.46 11.67 -11.25
N TYR A 187 -16.24 11.39 -9.97
CA TYR A 187 -17.33 11.26 -9.02
C TYR A 187 -18.06 12.59 -8.81
N CYS A 188 -19.30 12.64 -9.28
CA CYS A 188 -20.24 13.72 -9.05
C CYS A 188 -21.45 13.14 -8.31
N PRO A 189 -21.53 13.28 -6.98
CA PRO A 189 -22.52 12.56 -6.19
C PRO A 189 -23.94 13.07 -6.48
N THR A 190 -24.84 12.14 -6.75
CA THR A 190 -26.29 12.38 -6.72
C THR A 190 -26.78 12.55 -5.28
N GLU A 191 -27.98 13.09 -5.08
CA GLU A 191 -28.57 13.21 -3.73
C GLU A 191 -28.69 11.85 -3.02
N GLN A 192 -28.96 10.79 -3.76
CA GLN A 192 -29.00 9.43 -3.23
C GLN A 192 -27.64 8.96 -2.72
N GLU A 193 -26.56 9.32 -3.42
CA GLU A 193 -25.21 8.99 -3.03
C GLU A 193 -24.75 9.80 -1.82
N LEU A 194 -25.05 11.11 -1.76
CA LEU A 194 -24.81 11.92 -0.56
C LEU A 194 -25.52 11.35 0.67
N ARG A 195 -26.79 10.91 0.52
CA ARG A 195 -27.53 10.23 1.59
C ARG A 195 -26.92 8.87 1.95
N ARG A 196 -26.26 8.19 1.01
CA ARG A 196 -25.52 6.95 1.31
C ARG A 196 -24.25 7.27 2.11
N GLU A 197 -23.45 8.22 1.67
CA GLU A 197 -22.23 8.66 2.36
C GLU A 197 -22.52 9.11 3.79
N GLU A 198 -23.56 9.92 4.00
CA GLU A 198 -23.91 10.38 5.34
C GLU A 198 -24.35 9.22 6.26
N ARG A 199 -25.02 8.20 5.70
CA ARG A 199 -25.35 6.98 6.44
C ARG A 199 -24.10 6.19 6.80
N GLU A 200 -23.11 6.10 5.91
CA GLU A 200 -21.82 5.43 6.19
C GLU A 200 -21.04 6.18 7.28
N ARG A 201 -20.92 7.51 7.16
CA ARG A 201 -20.30 8.39 8.16
C ARG A 201 -20.97 8.25 9.53
N THR A 202 -22.29 8.34 9.58
CA THR A 202 -23.08 8.14 10.81
C THR A 202 -22.86 6.73 11.37
N ALA A 203 -22.78 5.71 10.52
CA ALA A 203 -22.56 4.33 10.95
C ALA A 203 -21.15 4.13 11.53
N MET A 204 -20.12 4.82 11.04
CA MET A 204 -18.76 4.80 11.62
C MET A 204 -18.72 5.56 12.95
N ALA A 205 -19.33 6.74 13.01
CA ALA A 205 -19.38 7.53 14.25
C ALA A 205 -20.06 6.77 15.40
N LYS A 206 -21.18 6.06 15.13
CA LYS A 206 -21.86 5.20 16.10
C LYS A 206 -20.99 4.04 16.64
N ARG A 207 -19.92 3.68 15.92
CA ARG A 207 -18.94 2.65 16.32
C ARG A 207 -17.71 3.24 17.00
N GLY A 208 -17.62 4.57 17.11
CA GLY A 208 -16.42 5.28 17.55
C GLY A 208 -15.29 5.24 16.52
N TRP A 209 -15.60 5.03 15.24
CA TRP A 209 -14.64 4.95 14.14
C TRP A 209 -14.66 6.23 13.29
N THR A 210 -13.55 6.56 12.66
CA THR A 210 -13.49 7.67 11.69
C THR A 210 -13.93 7.21 10.31
N TRP A 211 -14.30 8.13 9.42
CA TRP A 211 -14.72 7.85 8.05
C TRP A 211 -14.16 8.88 7.08
N GLU A 212 -13.75 8.44 5.89
CA GLU A 212 -13.39 9.34 4.79
C GLU A 212 -13.87 8.81 3.43
N LEU A 213 -13.98 9.72 2.47
CA LEU A 213 -14.16 9.41 1.06
C LEU A 213 -12.85 9.69 0.34
N ILE A 214 -12.33 8.68 -0.35
CA ILE A 214 -11.09 8.78 -1.13
C ILE A 214 -11.44 8.72 -2.61
N ILE A 215 -11.00 9.73 -3.35
CA ILE A 215 -10.99 9.65 -4.81
C ILE A 215 -9.76 8.83 -5.23
N GLY A 216 -9.95 7.81 -6.07
CA GLY A 216 -8.89 6.84 -6.39
C GLY A 216 -7.63 7.44 -7.04
N ASP A 217 -7.69 8.67 -7.56
CA ASP A 217 -6.55 9.41 -8.12
C ASP A 217 -5.77 10.22 -7.06
N GLU A 218 -6.20 10.22 -5.80
CA GLU A 218 -5.38 10.66 -4.67
C GLU A 218 -4.11 9.81 -4.52
N VAL A 219 -4.15 8.57 -5.02
CA VAL A 219 -2.96 7.78 -5.31
C VAL A 219 -2.60 8.02 -6.76
N SER A 220 -1.53 8.78 -6.98
CA SER A 220 -1.06 9.11 -8.33
C SER A 220 -0.65 7.83 -9.08
N LEU A 221 -0.63 7.90 -10.40
CA LEU A 221 -0.13 6.79 -11.23
C LEU A 221 1.33 6.45 -10.92
N VAL A 222 2.16 7.46 -10.66
CA VAL A 222 3.56 7.31 -10.27
C VAL A 222 3.67 6.60 -8.92
N GLU A 223 2.91 7.06 -7.92
CA GLU A 223 2.86 6.41 -6.61
C GLU A 223 2.40 4.95 -6.73
N TYR A 224 1.33 4.71 -7.48
CA TYR A 224 0.82 3.35 -7.69
C TYR A 224 1.85 2.45 -8.39
N GLY A 225 2.53 2.93 -9.43
CA GLY A 225 3.60 2.19 -10.12
C GLY A 225 4.76 1.84 -9.18
N ASN A 226 5.20 2.81 -8.38
CA ASN A 226 6.25 2.62 -7.37
C ASN A 226 5.87 1.55 -6.35
N LEU A 227 4.65 1.65 -5.81
CA LEU A 227 4.10 0.71 -4.84
C LEU A 227 3.94 -0.71 -5.43
N ARG A 228 3.51 -0.81 -6.69
CA ARG A 228 3.44 -2.10 -7.41
C ARG A 228 4.82 -2.72 -7.60
N LEU A 229 5.85 -1.92 -7.90
CA LEU A 229 7.21 -2.43 -8.02
C LEU A 229 7.76 -2.92 -6.67
N ILE A 230 7.53 -2.16 -5.59
CA ILE A 230 7.85 -2.56 -4.22
C ILE A 230 7.16 -3.88 -3.88
N TYR A 231 5.88 -4.01 -4.25
CA TYR A 231 5.11 -5.22 -4.05
C TYR A 231 5.74 -6.42 -4.78
N ILE A 232 6.16 -6.25 -6.03
CA ILE A 232 6.82 -7.29 -6.84
C ILE A 232 8.14 -7.74 -6.21
N PHE A 233 8.95 -6.84 -5.64
CA PHE A 233 10.21 -7.23 -4.97
C PHE A 233 10.03 -8.18 -3.79
N ALA A 234 8.86 -8.18 -3.16
CA ALA A 234 8.55 -9.04 -2.03
C ALA A 234 7.76 -10.31 -2.42
N ASN A 235 7.59 -10.57 -3.71
CA ASN A 235 6.65 -11.56 -4.21
C ASN A 235 6.79 -12.94 -3.53
N HIS A 236 5.68 -13.43 -2.97
CA HIS A 236 5.53 -14.72 -2.27
C HIS A 236 6.39 -14.91 -1.01
N GLN A 237 6.92 -13.83 -0.42
CA GLN A 237 7.73 -13.92 0.80
C GLN A 237 6.96 -13.47 2.04
N ASN A 238 7.20 -14.16 3.16
CA ASN A 238 6.69 -13.74 4.46
C ASN A 238 7.50 -12.55 5.00
N LEU A 239 7.05 -11.34 4.68
CA LEU A 239 7.70 -10.09 5.10
C LEU A 239 7.72 -9.89 6.62
N ALA A 240 6.82 -10.51 7.38
CA ALA A 240 6.85 -10.44 8.84
C ALA A 240 8.16 -11.02 9.38
N SER A 241 8.69 -12.07 8.74
CA SER A 241 9.97 -12.67 9.12
C SER A 241 11.19 -11.78 8.82
N LEU A 242 11.01 -10.74 8.00
CA LEU A 242 12.09 -9.85 7.58
C LEU A 242 12.17 -8.55 8.40
N TYR A 243 11.31 -8.35 9.39
CA TYR A 243 11.21 -7.08 10.12
C TYR A 243 12.56 -6.57 10.65
N ASP A 244 13.26 -7.39 11.43
CA ASP A 244 14.57 -7.02 12.02
C ASP A 244 15.64 -6.83 10.94
N ALA A 245 15.66 -7.72 9.95
CA ALA A 245 16.58 -7.65 8.83
C ALA A 245 16.37 -6.37 8.00
N ALA A 246 15.12 -5.96 7.80
CA ALA A 246 14.73 -4.75 7.09
C ALA A 246 15.11 -3.49 7.88
N GLN A 247 14.94 -3.50 9.20
CA GLN A 247 15.38 -2.40 10.05
C GLN A 247 16.90 -2.18 9.95
N LEU A 248 17.68 -3.26 10.06
CA LEU A 248 19.14 -3.20 9.91
C LEU A 248 19.54 -2.75 8.50
N PHE A 249 18.89 -3.32 7.49
CA PHE A 249 19.11 -2.97 6.09
C PHE A 249 18.87 -1.47 5.82
N ALA A 250 17.77 -0.91 6.32
CA ALA A 250 17.45 0.51 6.19
C ALA A 250 18.54 1.41 6.79
N LYS A 251 19.08 1.06 7.97
CA LYS A 251 20.21 1.78 8.58
C LYS A 251 21.42 1.76 7.67
N VAL A 252 21.70 0.65 6.99
CA VAL A 252 22.81 0.54 6.03
C VAL A 252 22.54 1.36 4.77
N VAL A 253 21.32 1.35 4.22
CA VAL A 253 20.92 2.17 3.06
C VAL A 253 21.10 3.66 3.35
N VAL A 254 20.74 4.13 4.55
CA VAL A 254 20.88 5.54 4.94
C VAL A 254 22.35 5.92 5.22
N ARG A 255 23.14 5.02 5.82
CA ARG A 255 24.56 5.25 6.12
C ARG A 255 25.44 5.16 4.88
N CYS A 256 25.19 4.19 4.03
CA CYS A 256 25.84 4.09 2.72
C CYS A 256 25.28 5.23 1.86
N SER A 257 26.10 5.81 0.99
CA SER A 257 25.60 6.82 0.04
C SER A 257 24.41 6.25 -0.73
N ASN A 258 23.22 6.83 -0.55
CA ASN A 258 22.02 6.49 -1.33
C ASN A 258 22.02 7.18 -2.70
N ARG A 259 23.17 7.73 -3.13
CA ARG A 259 23.33 8.35 -4.45
C ARG A 259 23.50 7.28 -5.52
N GLY A 260 22.87 7.55 -6.66
CA GLY A 260 22.88 6.70 -7.85
C GLY A 260 21.56 5.99 -8.05
N SER A 261 21.55 5.07 -9.02
CA SER A 261 20.35 4.30 -9.33
C SER A 261 19.97 3.36 -8.20
N LEU A 262 18.69 2.96 -8.12
CA LEU A 262 18.21 1.96 -7.17
C LEU A 262 19.08 0.70 -7.22
N ASP A 263 19.38 0.18 -8.40
CA ASP A 263 20.20 -1.02 -8.56
C ASP A 263 21.63 -0.83 -8.04
N ALA A 264 22.25 0.32 -8.33
CA ALA A 264 23.59 0.64 -7.83
C ALA A 264 23.62 0.77 -6.29
N VAL A 265 22.54 1.27 -5.69
CA VAL A 265 22.39 1.34 -4.22
C VAL A 265 22.19 -0.07 -3.66
N MET A 266 21.28 -0.87 -4.21
CA MET A 266 21.00 -2.24 -3.76
C MET A 266 22.24 -3.14 -3.86
N LEU A 267 22.97 -3.11 -4.98
CA LEU A 267 24.23 -3.82 -5.18
C LEU A 267 25.29 -3.45 -4.13
N ARG A 268 25.39 -2.17 -3.79
CA ARG A 268 26.37 -1.68 -2.81
C ARG A 268 26.02 -2.16 -1.41
N VAL A 269 24.76 -2.06 -1.02
CA VAL A 269 24.28 -2.54 0.28
C VAL A 269 24.45 -4.05 0.36
N ALA A 270 24.08 -4.79 -0.69
CA ALA A 270 24.23 -6.24 -0.78
C ALA A 270 25.68 -6.69 -0.52
N ARG A 271 26.65 -6.04 -1.17
CA ARG A 271 28.09 -6.29 -0.97
C ARG A 271 28.55 -5.97 0.46
N ASN A 272 28.06 -4.86 1.03
CA ASN A 272 28.43 -4.44 2.37
C ASN A 272 27.87 -5.39 3.45
N THR A 273 26.68 -5.95 3.23
CA THR A 273 26.02 -6.85 4.19
C THR A 273 26.21 -8.33 3.88
N GLY A 274 26.93 -8.69 2.81
CA GLY A 274 27.17 -10.08 2.42
C GLY A 274 25.92 -10.86 2.00
N ILE A 275 24.93 -10.19 1.39
CA ILE A 275 23.69 -10.82 0.90
C ILE A 275 23.60 -10.79 -0.63
N SER A 276 22.66 -11.54 -1.19
CA SER A 276 22.39 -11.47 -2.64
C SER A 276 21.72 -10.14 -3.03
N LEU A 277 21.75 -9.81 -4.32
CA LEU A 277 21.04 -8.63 -4.83
C LEU A 277 19.52 -8.78 -4.68
N ASP A 278 18.99 -9.98 -4.91
CA ASP A 278 17.57 -10.27 -4.75
C ASP A 278 17.13 -10.12 -3.28
N ASP A 279 17.95 -10.58 -2.32
CA ASP A 279 17.70 -10.34 -0.89
C ASP A 279 17.72 -8.85 -0.55
N ALA A 280 18.55 -8.05 -1.22
CA ALA A 280 18.59 -6.60 -1.00
C ALA A 280 17.29 -5.94 -1.47
N TYR A 281 16.76 -6.30 -2.65
CA TYR A 281 15.45 -5.81 -3.11
C TYR A 281 14.30 -6.26 -2.19
N LEU A 282 14.33 -7.51 -1.74
CA LEU A 282 13.36 -8.04 -0.79
C LEU A 282 13.38 -7.27 0.55
N ARG A 283 14.56 -7.04 1.12
CA ARG A 283 14.73 -6.26 2.36
C ARG A 283 14.40 -4.78 2.17
N PHE A 284 14.65 -4.22 0.98
CA PHE A 284 14.24 -2.86 0.63
C PHE A 284 12.71 -2.74 0.65
N SER A 285 12.01 -3.70 0.05
CA SER A 285 10.55 -3.74 0.05
C SER A 285 9.97 -3.84 1.46
N ALA A 286 10.52 -4.74 2.28
CA ALA A 286 10.18 -4.84 3.70
C ALA A 286 10.45 -3.51 4.44
N ALA A 287 11.59 -2.87 4.17
CA ALA A 287 11.98 -1.63 4.81
C ALA A 287 11.04 -0.46 4.48
N VAL A 288 10.57 -0.36 3.24
CA VAL A 288 9.58 0.65 2.85
C VAL A 288 8.23 0.39 3.54
N THR A 289 7.80 -0.86 3.53
CA THR A 289 6.49 -1.29 4.05
C THR A 289 6.33 -1.10 5.55
N TYR A 290 7.40 -1.35 6.31
CA TYR A 290 7.43 -1.09 7.74
C TYR A 290 7.79 0.35 8.09
N GLY A 291 8.02 1.22 7.10
CA GLY A 291 8.31 2.64 7.32
C GLY A 291 9.73 2.92 7.81
N PHE A 292 10.67 1.99 7.67
CA PHE A 292 12.10 2.24 7.92
C PHE A 292 12.75 3.08 6.81
N LEU A 293 12.22 2.98 5.59
CA LEU A 293 12.53 3.82 4.46
C LEU A 293 11.22 4.39 3.90
N GLN A 294 11.27 5.56 3.28
CA GLN A 294 10.12 6.14 2.59
C GLN A 294 10.56 6.56 1.19
N VAL A 295 9.94 5.96 0.17
CA VAL A 295 10.17 6.33 -1.23
C VAL A 295 9.48 7.66 -1.48
N ASP A 296 10.17 8.52 -2.23
CA ASP A 296 9.59 9.77 -2.71
C ASP A 296 8.77 9.48 -3.97
N HIS A 297 7.45 9.55 -3.85
CA HIS A 297 6.52 9.20 -4.92
C HIS A 297 6.31 10.33 -5.94
N ASP A 298 7.01 11.47 -5.80
CA ASP A 298 7.11 12.48 -6.86
C ASP A 298 8.01 12.02 -8.01
N TYR A 299 8.81 10.96 -7.79
CA TYR A 299 9.74 10.39 -8.76
C TYR A 299 9.43 8.92 -9.04
N ASP A 300 9.66 8.51 -10.28
CA ASP A 300 9.48 7.11 -10.71
C ASP A 300 10.61 6.21 -10.18
N LEU A 301 10.23 5.15 -9.48
CA LEU A 301 11.11 4.15 -8.89
C LEU A 301 11.38 3.06 -9.92
N ARG A 302 12.61 3.01 -10.45
CA ARG A 302 13.07 1.93 -11.34
C ARG A 302 14.50 1.51 -10.97
N PRO A 303 14.91 0.26 -11.24
CA PRO A 303 16.29 -0.19 -11.01
C PRO A 303 17.35 0.73 -11.64
N SER A 304 17.09 1.25 -12.83
CA SER A 304 17.98 2.15 -13.58
C SER A 304 17.89 3.62 -13.16
N HIS A 305 16.82 4.02 -12.45
CA HIS A 305 16.60 5.40 -12.03
C HIS A 305 17.18 5.69 -10.67
N THR A 306 17.50 6.96 -10.42
CA THR A 306 17.98 7.43 -9.12
C THR A 306 17.01 7.03 -8.01
N LEU A 307 17.54 6.53 -6.90
CA LEU A 307 16.71 6.25 -5.73
C LEU A 307 16.39 7.56 -4.99
N HIS A 308 15.13 7.98 -5.04
CA HIS A 308 14.62 9.12 -4.28
C HIS A 308 13.94 8.62 -2.99
N LEU A 309 14.47 9.05 -1.84
CA LEU A 309 13.91 8.76 -0.52
C LEU A 309 13.54 10.07 0.17
N VAL A 310 12.39 10.07 0.84
CA VAL A 310 11.98 11.18 1.70
C VAL A 310 12.96 11.30 2.87
N ARG A 311 13.59 12.46 3.01
CA ARG A 311 14.50 12.72 4.15
C ARG A 311 13.68 13.20 5.34
N ASN A 312 13.52 12.32 6.33
CA ASN A 312 13.05 12.72 7.64
C ASN A 312 14.08 13.64 8.29
N ARG A 313 13.92 14.96 8.13
CA ARG A 313 14.59 15.90 9.03
C ARG A 313 13.94 15.70 10.41
N PRO A 314 14.70 15.44 11.48
CA PRO A 314 14.15 15.56 12.81
C PRO A 314 13.58 16.97 12.91
N ARG A 315 12.29 17.11 13.23
CA ARG A 315 11.75 18.40 13.64
C ARG A 315 12.62 18.84 14.82
N SER A 316 13.44 19.87 14.63
CA SER A 316 14.06 20.55 15.75
C SER A 316 12.92 20.96 16.66
N THR A 317 12.87 20.39 17.86
CA THR A 317 12.12 20.94 18.97
C THR A 317 12.70 22.32 19.23
N ARG A 318 12.18 23.34 18.51
CA ARG A 318 12.24 24.71 19.02
C ARG A 318 11.30 24.69 20.21
N GLY A 319 11.91 24.56 21.39
CA GLY A 319 11.26 24.95 22.62
C GLY A 319 11.08 26.45 22.54
N ASP A 320 9.83 26.86 22.40
CA ASP A 320 9.44 28.20 22.79
C ASP A 320 9.09 28.10 24.27
N SER A 321 9.94 28.77 25.05
CA SER A 321 9.80 28.99 26.49
C SER A 321 8.83 30.12 26.76
#